data_AF-A0A350CGE3-F1
#
_entry.id   AF-A0A350CGE3-F1
#
_cell.length_a   1.000
_cell.length_b   1.000
_cell.length_c   1.000
_cell.angle_alpha   90.00
_cell.angle_beta   90.00
_cell.angle_gamma   90.00
#
_symmetry.space_group_name_H-M   'P 1'
#
loop_
_entity.id
_entity.type
_entity.pdbx_description
1 polymer ?
#
loop_
_entity_poly.entity_id
_entity_poly.type
_entity_poly.pdbx_seq_one_letter_code
_entity_poly.pdbx_strand_id
1 'polypeptide(L)' 'ADWWSWRPLLRPAVPAPPANVGNPDTPLNPIDAFLLAELASRQLQPAPLADRRTLIRRLTMDLHGLLPTSEQIAA' A
#
# COMPACT_ATOMS: atom_id res chain seq x y z
N ALA A 1 21.33 -21.65 -13.20
CA ALA A 1 19.96 -21.18 -13.39
C ALA A 1 19.37 -20.90 -12.02
N ASP A 2 19.13 -19.63 -11.69
CA ASP A 2 18.68 -19.19 -10.36
C ASP A 2 17.19 -18.82 -10.46
N TRP A 3 16.32 -19.78 -10.18
CA TRP A 3 14.87 -19.63 -10.33
C TRP A 3 14.26 -19.21 -9.00
N TRP A 4 13.60 -18.05 -8.97
CA TRP A 4 12.98 -17.51 -7.75
C TRP A 4 12.00 -18.51 -7.09
N SER A 5 11.30 -19.30 -7.90
CA SER A 5 10.28 -20.26 -7.45
C SER A 5 10.84 -21.52 -6.78
N TRP A 6 12.15 -21.79 -6.93
CA TRP A 6 12.82 -22.94 -6.32
C TRP A 6 13.63 -22.56 -5.07
N ARG A 7 13.57 -21.30 -4.64
CA ARG A 7 14.20 -20.83 -3.41
C ARG A 7 13.28 -21.15 -2.22
N PRO A 8 13.83 -21.59 -1.08
CA PRO A 8 13.04 -21.83 0.11
C PRO A 8 12.37 -20.55 0.60
N LEU A 9 11.13 -20.67 1.07
CA LEU A 9 10.41 -19.55 1.68
C LEU A 9 11.00 -19.24 3.06
N LEU A 10 11.36 -17.98 3.27
CA LEU A 10 11.84 -17.47 4.55
C LEU A 10 10.79 -16.52 5.13
N ARG A 11 10.60 -16.57 6.45
CA ARG A 11 9.77 -15.60 7.18
C ARG A 11 10.69 -14.55 7.81
N PRO A 12 10.90 -13.39 7.16
CA PRO A 12 11.74 -12.34 7.73
C PRO A 12 11.11 -11.77 9.00
N ALA A 13 11.96 -11.29 9.92
CA ALA A 13 11.49 -10.52 11.05
C ALA A 13 10.87 -9.21 10.56
N VAL A 14 9.69 -8.87 11.10
CA VAL A 14 9.01 -7.62 10.79
C VAL A 14 9.73 -6.49 11.51
N PRO A 15 10.20 -5.43 10.81
CA PRO A 15 10.86 -4.31 11.45
C PRO A 15 9.88 -3.53 12.33
N ALA A 16 10.41 -2.89 13.37
CA ALA A 16 9.62 -1.92 14.13
C ALA A 16 9.34 -0.70 13.24
N PRO A 17 8.08 -0.28 13.06
CA PRO A 17 7.77 0.88 12.23
C PRO A 17 8.37 2.15 12.87
N PRO A 18 9.04 3.00 12.09
CA PRO A 18 9.64 4.24 12.57
C PRO A 18 8.56 5.24 13.02
N ALA A 19 8.73 5.84 14.19
CA ALA A 19 7.73 6.74 14.79
C ALA A 19 7.52 8.07 14.03
N ASN A 20 8.43 8.41 13.12
CA ASN A 20 8.46 9.68 12.39
C ASN A 20 8.00 9.57 10.92
N VAL A 21 7.57 8.40 10.46
CA VAL A 21 7.14 8.18 9.06
C VAL A 21 5.79 7.49 9.02
N GLY A 22 4.86 8.07 8.25
CA GLY A 22 3.47 7.61 8.16
C GLY A 22 2.53 8.25 9.19
N ASN A 23 1.27 7.83 9.17
CA ASN A 23 0.21 8.33 10.05
C ASN A 23 -0.09 7.30 11.16
N PRO A 24 0.04 7.65 12.45
CA PRO A 24 -0.22 6.73 13.57
C PRO A 24 -1.66 6.22 13.64
N ASP A 25 -2.62 6.94 13.05
CA ASP A 25 -4.04 6.56 13.05
C ASP A 25 -4.40 5.56 11.94
N THR A 26 -3.45 5.24 11.05
CA THR A 26 -3.68 4.28 9.95
C THR A 26 -3.43 2.86 10.45
N PRO A 27 -4.39 1.93 10.27
CA PRO A 27 -4.15 0.53 10.63
C PRO A 27 -3.00 -0.03 9.81
N LEU A 28 -1.90 -0.39 10.48
CA LEU A 28 -0.70 -0.94 9.85
C LEU A 28 -0.84 -2.45 9.64
N ASN A 29 -0.65 -2.91 8.41
CA ASN A 29 -0.34 -4.31 8.13
C ASN A 29 1.15 -4.57 8.45
N PRO A 30 1.54 -5.75 8.96
CA PRO A 30 2.95 -6.11 9.11
C PRO A 30 3.83 -5.88 7.88
N ILE A 31 3.25 -5.96 6.67
CA ILE A 31 3.98 -5.67 5.41
C ILE A 31 4.33 -4.18 5.30
N ASP A 32 3.45 -3.28 5.76
CA ASP A 32 3.67 -1.83 5.68
C ASP A 32 4.88 -1.40 6.49
N ALA A 33 5.20 -2.10 7.57
CA ALA A 33 6.37 -1.81 8.40
C ALA A 33 7.69 -1.87 7.59
N PHE A 34 7.80 -2.78 6.62
CA PHE A 34 8.97 -2.84 5.73
C PHE A 34 9.06 -1.64 4.81
N LEU A 35 7.93 -1.19 4.26
CA LEU A 35 7.87 0.00 3.41
C LEU A 35 8.21 1.27 4.21
N LEU A 36 7.64 1.42 5.40
CA LEU A 36 7.89 2.57 6.27
C LEU A 36 9.36 2.64 6.73
N ALA A 37 9.97 1.49 7.04
CA ALA A 37 11.39 1.42 7.37
C ALA A 37 12.27 1.91 6.19
N GLU A 38 11.95 1.48 4.97
CA GLU A 38 12.69 1.91 3.78
C GLU A 38 12.48 3.41 3.49
N LEU A 39 11.24 3.91 3.57
CA LEU A 39 10.93 5.34 3.38
C LEU A 39 11.67 6.20 4.42
N ALA A 40 11.71 5.78 5.68
CA ALA A 40 12.45 6.49 6.72
C ALA A 40 13.95 6.53 6.47
N SER A 41 14.55 5.43 5.99
CA SER A 41 15.97 5.38 5.63
C SER A 41 16.32 6.37 4.51
N ARG A 42 15.35 6.69 3.66
CA ARG A 42 15.46 7.63 2.53
C ARG A 42 14.91 9.03 2.83
N GLN A 43 14.49 9.29 4.08
CA GLN A 43 13.88 10.55 4.50
C GLN A 43 12.65 10.94 3.66
N LEU A 44 11.87 9.95 3.23
CA LEU A 44 10.63 10.14 2.48
C LEU A 44 9.41 9.90 3.35
N GLN A 45 8.29 10.50 2.97
CA GLN A 45 6.98 10.27 3.57
C GLN A 45 6.05 9.55 2.59
N PRO A 46 5.11 8.72 3.08
CA PRO A 46 4.07 8.15 2.24
C PRO A 46 3.25 9.25 1.56
N ALA A 47 2.76 8.95 0.36
CA ALA A 47 1.78 9.80 -0.29
C ALA A 47 0.48 9.84 0.55
N PRO A 48 -0.27 10.96 0.53
CA PRO A 48 -1.56 11.03 1.19
C PRO A 48 -2.52 9.98 0.63
N LEU A 49 -3.47 9.55 1.46
CA LEU A 49 -4.54 8.67 1.03
C LEU A 49 -5.32 9.32 -0.12
N ALA A 50 -5.62 8.52 -1.14
CA ALA A 50 -6.44 8.97 -2.24
C ALA A 50 -7.86 9.31 -1.74
N ASP A 51 -8.44 10.35 -2.32
CA ASP A 51 -9.82 10.73 -2.03
C ASP A 51 -10.80 9.66 -2.55
N ARG A 52 -12.02 9.65 -1.99
CA ARG A 52 -13.07 8.66 -2.31
C ARG A 52 -13.35 8.57 -3.82
N ARG A 53 -13.35 9.70 -4.53
CA ARG A 53 -13.61 9.74 -5.99
C ARG A 53 -12.46 9.11 -6.77
N THR A 54 -11.22 9.35 -6.38
CA THR A 54 -10.06 8.68 -6.99
C THR A 54 -10.08 7.18 -6.72
N LEU A 55 -10.41 6.76 -5.49
CA LEU A 55 -10.45 5.35 -5.10
C LEU A 55 -11.48 4.55 -5.90
N ILE A 56 -12.73 5.01 -5.98
CA ILE A 56 -13.78 4.27 -6.71
C ILE A 56 -13.41 4.13 -8.20
N ARG A 57 -12.82 5.17 -8.80
CA ARG A 57 -12.44 5.13 -10.21
C ARG A 57 -11.36 4.09 -10.50
N ARG A 58 -10.35 3.97 -9.63
CA ARG A 58 -9.30 2.95 -9.73
C ARG A 58 -9.90 1.56 -9.55
N LEU A 59 -10.66 1.38 -8.46
CA LEU A 59 -11.25 0.10 -8.11
C LEU A 59 -12.16 -0.46 -9.23
N THR A 60 -13.08 0.35 -9.76
CA THR A 60 -14.00 -0.11 -10.81
C THR A 60 -13.26 -0.41 -12.12
N MET A 61 -12.27 0.41 -12.48
CA MET A 61 -11.45 0.14 -13.66
C MET A 61 -10.65 -1.16 -13.52
N ASP A 62 -9.98 -1.36 -12.38
CA ASP A 62 -9.12 -2.52 -12.17
C ASP A 62 -9.92 -3.83 -12.07
N LEU A 63 -11.10 -3.79 -11.45
CA LEU A 63 -11.92 -4.99 -11.23
C LEU A 63 -12.84 -5.32 -12.41
N HIS A 64 -13.40 -4.30 -13.08
CA HIS A 64 -14.43 -4.50 -14.12
C HIS A 64 -13.97 -4.08 -15.52
N GLY A 65 -12.89 -3.31 -15.66
CA GLY A 65 -12.44 -2.73 -16.93
C GLY A 65 -13.25 -1.52 -17.40
N LEU A 66 -14.14 -1.00 -16.55
CA LEU A 66 -15.04 0.12 -16.86
C LEU A 66 -14.90 1.24 -15.82
N LEU A 67 -15.17 2.48 -16.23
CA LEU A 67 -15.26 3.59 -15.29
C LEU A 67 -16.58 3.53 -14.50
N PRO A 68 -16.61 4.01 -13.24
CA PRO A 68 -17.84 4.11 -12.47
C PRO A 68 -18.79 5.15 -13.07
N THR A 69 -20.10 4.97 -12.86
CA THR A 69 -21.10 5.96 -13.25
C THR A 69 -21.06 7.18 -12.33
N SER A 70 -21.63 8.30 -12.78
CA SER A 70 -21.73 9.50 -11.96
C SER A 70 -22.49 9.26 -10.65
N GLU A 71 -23.52 8.41 -10.67
CA GLU A 71 -24.29 8.01 -9.47
C GLU A 71 -23.43 7.22 -8.49
N GLN A 72 -22.60 6.28 -8.97
CA GLN A 72 -21.70 5.51 -8.12
C GLN A 72 -20.64 6.38 -7.44
N ILE A 73 -20.17 7.44 -8.11
CA ILE A 73 -19.22 8.40 -7.52
C ILE A 73 -19.88 9.27 -6.43
N ALA A 74 -21.18 9.56 -6.57
CA ALA A 74 -21.92 10.44 -5.67
C ALA A 74 -22.45 9.75 -4.41
N ALA A 75 -22.62 8.42 -4.44
CA ALA A 75 -23.02 7.59 -3.30
C ALA A 75 -21.90 7.44 -2.26
#